data_AF-A0A083ZZV6-F1
#
_entry.id   AF-A0A083ZZV6-F1
#
_cell.length_a   1.000
_cell.length_b   1.000
_cell.length_c   1.000
_cell.angle_alpha   90.00
_cell.angle_beta   90.00
_cell.angle_gamma   90.00
#
_symmetry.space_group_name_H-M   'P 1'
#
loop_
_entity.id
_entity.type
_entity.pdbx_description
1 polymer ?
#
loop_
_entity_poly.entity_id
_entity_poly.type
_entity_poly.pdbx_seq_one_letter_code
_entity_poly.pdbx_strand_id
1 'polypeptide(L)'
;MKGSLTRQAMEYTLNHWTSLVGYCEHGYLNMSNALAENAIRPFAVGRKAWLFADSSQGARASACCYSLIETAKANKLEPAAYIQHVLERIGEADTVDKIEAMLPWNVD
;
A
#
# COMPACT_ATOMS: atom_id res chain seq x y z
N MET A 1 -2.89 13.32 -35.77
CA MET A 1 -3.32 12.22 -34.88
C MET A 1 -2.17 11.53 -34.13
N LYS A 2 -0.92 11.53 -34.62
CA LYS A 2 0.23 11.21 -33.76
C LYS A 2 0.34 12.26 -32.64
N GLY A 3 0.52 11.82 -31.39
CA GLY A 3 0.76 12.69 -30.23
C GLY A 3 -0.47 13.30 -29.55
N SER A 4 -1.71 12.95 -29.89
CA SER A 4 -2.88 13.42 -29.13
C SER A 4 -3.01 12.70 -27.79
N LEU A 5 -3.55 13.38 -26.76
CA LEU A 5 -3.81 12.79 -25.44
C LEU A 5 -4.68 11.53 -25.51
N THR A 6 -5.71 11.53 -26.38
CA THR A 6 -6.56 10.37 -26.61
C THR A 6 -5.77 9.18 -27.14
N ARG A 7 -4.86 9.40 -28.09
CA ARG A 7 -4.02 8.34 -28.63
C ARG A 7 -3.08 7.77 -27.56
N GLN A 8 -2.46 8.63 -26.75
CA GLN A 8 -1.60 8.20 -25.65
C GLN A 8 -2.37 7.35 -24.63
N ALA A 9 -3.60 7.75 -24.27
CA ALA A 9 -4.45 6.97 -23.39
C ALA A 9 -4.81 5.60 -23.97
N MET A 10 -5.17 5.55 -25.27
CA MET A 10 -5.43 4.28 -25.96
C MET A 10 -4.19 3.37 -26.00
N GLU A 11 -3.02 3.93 -26.34
CA GLU A 11 -1.76 3.19 -26.36
C GLU A 11 -1.39 2.67 -24.95
N TYR A 12 -1.58 3.48 -23.91
CA TYR A 12 -1.39 3.07 -22.52
C TYR A 12 -2.31 1.90 -22.14
N THR A 13 -3.61 1.99 -22.44
CA THR A 13 -4.57 0.89 -22.17
C THR A 13 -4.17 -0.39 -22.91
N LEU A 14 -3.80 -0.29 -24.18
CA LEU A 14 -3.38 -1.45 -24.97
C LEU A 14 -2.09 -2.09 -24.43
N ASN A 15 -1.11 -1.29 -24.02
CA ASN A 15 0.13 -1.78 -23.43
C ASN A 15 -0.08 -2.53 -22.10
N HIS A 16 -1.14 -2.21 -21.38
CA HIS A 16 -1.48 -2.83 -20.08
C HIS A 16 -2.68 -3.79 -20.16
N TRP A 17 -3.13 -4.16 -21.37
CA TRP A 17 -4.35 -4.94 -21.56
C TRP A 17 -4.34 -6.25 -20.78
N THR A 18 -3.24 -7.00 -20.82
CA THR A 18 -3.09 -8.28 -20.10
C THR A 18 -3.33 -8.13 -18.60
N SER A 19 -2.78 -7.07 -17.98
CA SER A 19 -3.00 -6.79 -16.56
C SER A 19 -4.43 -6.33 -16.29
N LEU A 20 -5.03 -5.55 -17.21
CA LEU A 20 -6.38 -5.02 -17.06
C LEU A 20 -7.44 -6.14 -17.07
N VAL A 21 -7.26 -7.18 -17.88
CA VAL A 21 -8.20 -8.31 -17.98
C VAL A 21 -7.86 -9.48 -17.06
N GLY A 22 -6.81 -9.39 -16.24
CA GLY A 22 -6.38 -10.47 -15.35
C GLY A 22 -7.46 -10.92 -14.37
N TYR A 23 -8.41 -10.06 -14.02
CA TYR A 23 -9.56 -10.43 -13.18
C TYR A 23 -10.49 -11.47 -13.83
N CYS A 24 -10.48 -11.58 -15.17
CA CYS A 24 -11.24 -12.61 -15.88
C CYS A 24 -10.67 -14.02 -15.66
N GLU A 25 -9.36 -14.12 -15.36
CA GLU A 25 -8.65 -15.38 -15.11
C GLU A 25 -8.56 -15.69 -13.61
N HIS A 26 -8.58 -14.66 -12.77
CA HIS A 26 -8.35 -14.76 -11.33
C HIS A 26 -9.49 -14.12 -10.54
N GLY A 27 -10.45 -14.94 -10.07
CA GLY A 27 -11.65 -14.46 -9.36
C GLY A 27 -11.41 -13.79 -8.00
N TYR A 28 -10.18 -13.84 -7.47
CA TYR A 28 -9.79 -13.09 -6.27
C TYR A 28 -9.38 -11.63 -6.57
N LEU A 29 -9.20 -11.27 -7.84
CA LEU A 29 -8.91 -9.90 -8.26
C LEU A 29 -10.19 -9.10 -8.42
N ASN A 30 -10.14 -7.84 -7.99
CA ASN A 30 -11.23 -6.90 -8.22
C ASN A 30 -11.09 -6.24 -9.59
N MET A 31 -12.19 -6.12 -10.34
CA MET A 31 -12.23 -5.39 -11.61
C MET A 31 -11.95 -3.89 -11.43
N SER A 32 -12.27 -3.34 -10.26
CA SER A 32 -12.04 -1.94 -9.92
C SER A 32 -10.93 -1.79 -8.89
N ASN A 33 -10.11 -0.76 -9.05
CA ASN A 33 -9.08 -0.36 -8.08
C ASN A 33 -9.61 0.61 -7.00
N ALA A 34 -10.92 0.89 -6.94
CA ALA A 34 -11.49 1.88 -6.05
C ALA A 34 -11.12 1.66 -4.57
N LEU A 35 -11.01 0.40 -4.13
CA LEU A 35 -10.55 0.07 -2.77
C LEU A 35 -9.11 0.54 -2.51
N ALA A 36 -8.20 0.26 -3.45
CA ALA A 36 -6.81 0.68 -3.35
C ALA A 36 -6.67 2.21 -3.43
N GLU A 37 -7.44 2.86 -4.31
CA GLU A 37 -7.47 4.33 -4.42
C GLU A 37 -8.02 4.99 -3.14
N ASN A 38 -9.07 4.42 -2.55
CA ASN A 38 -9.63 4.90 -1.29
C ASN A 38 -8.63 4.72 -0.13
N ALA A 39 -7.89 3.60 -0.09
CA ALA A 39 -6.89 3.34 0.94
C ALA A 39 -5.70 4.32 0.87
N ILE A 40 -5.25 4.70 -0.33
CA ILE A 40 -4.13 5.64 -0.49
C ILE A 40 -4.56 7.12 -0.41
N ARG A 41 -5.85 7.43 -0.58
CA ARG A 41 -6.37 8.81 -0.61
C ARG A 41 -6.00 9.62 0.63
N PRO A 42 -6.12 9.12 1.89
CA PRO A 42 -5.73 9.89 3.07
C PRO A 42 -4.25 10.31 3.05
N PHE A 43 -3.35 9.45 2.56
CA PHE A 43 -1.95 9.78 2.37
C PHE A 43 -1.74 10.85 1.29
N ALA A 44 -2.41 10.70 0.14
CA ALA A 44 -2.31 11.63 -0.98
C ALA A 44 -2.89 13.03 -0.68
N VAL A 45 -3.90 13.10 0.19
CA VAL A 45 -4.44 14.38 0.68
C VAL A 45 -3.54 14.94 1.78
N GLY A 46 -3.12 14.10 2.74
CA GLY A 46 -2.29 14.47 3.88
C GLY A 46 -0.94 15.08 3.48
N ARG A 47 -0.29 14.54 2.44
CA ARG A 47 1.01 15.07 1.95
C ARG A 47 0.98 16.55 1.57
N LYS A 48 -0.18 17.10 1.18
CA LYS A 48 -0.32 18.53 0.86
C LYS A 48 -0.33 19.40 2.12
N ALA A 49 -0.67 18.82 3.27
CA ALA A 49 -0.76 19.48 4.57
C ALA A 49 0.46 19.23 5.46
N TRP A 50 1.34 18.29 5.10
CA TRP A 50 2.55 18.00 5.88
C TRP A 50 3.70 18.93 5.49
N LEU A 51 4.21 19.68 6.47
CA LEU A 51 5.43 20.44 6.31
C LEU A 51 6.59 19.48 5.99
N PHE A 52 7.42 19.84 5.01
CA PHE A 52 8.63 19.11 4.60
C PHE A 52 8.43 17.74 3.90
N ALA A 53 7.24 17.47 3.36
CA ALA A 53 6.96 16.26 2.55
C ALA A 53 7.44 16.36 1.08
N ASP A 54 8.72 16.70 0.86
CA ASP A 54 9.28 17.03 -0.47
C ASP A 54 10.46 16.14 -0.92
N SER A 55 10.95 15.25 -0.06
CA SER A 55 12.07 14.36 -0.40
C SER A 55 11.61 12.97 -0.82
N SER A 56 12.33 12.35 -1.77
CA SER A 56 12.10 10.95 -2.17
C SER A 56 12.34 9.98 -1.01
N GLN A 57 13.28 10.29 -0.12
CA GLN A 57 13.54 9.52 1.09
C GLN A 57 12.37 9.62 2.08
N GLY A 58 11.84 10.83 2.31
CA GLY A 58 10.65 11.03 3.15
C GLY A 58 9.41 10.33 2.58
N ALA A 59 9.24 10.33 1.26
CA ALA A 59 8.17 9.60 0.59
C ALA A 59 8.27 8.08 0.84
N ARG A 60 9.48 7.50 0.73
CA ARG A 60 9.71 6.07 1.02
C ARG A 60 9.45 5.73 2.50
N ALA A 61 9.97 6.54 3.41
CA ALA A 61 9.76 6.33 4.85
C ALA A 61 8.26 6.38 5.19
N SER A 62 7.54 7.38 4.67
CA SER A 62 6.11 7.51 4.90
C SER A 62 5.31 6.35 4.29
N ALA A 63 5.67 5.91 3.08
CA ALA A 63 5.04 4.74 2.45
C ALA A 63 5.25 3.47 3.29
N CYS A 64 6.43 3.29 3.89
CA CYS A 64 6.70 2.17 4.79
C CYS A 64 5.78 2.20 6.02
N CYS A 65 5.71 3.33 6.72
CA CYS A 65 4.84 3.49 7.90
C CYS A 65 3.36 3.29 7.57
N TYR A 66 2.87 3.90 6.48
CA TYR A 66 1.49 3.70 6.04
C TYR A 66 1.20 2.26 5.63
N SER A 67 2.17 1.56 5.01
CA SER A 67 1.98 0.15 4.66
C SER A 67 1.76 -0.71 5.91
N LEU A 68 2.51 -0.47 6.99
CA LEU A 68 2.31 -1.18 8.26
C LEU A 68 0.91 -0.89 8.86
N ILE A 69 0.51 0.39 8.87
CA ILE A 69 -0.80 0.82 9.40
C ILE A 69 -1.95 0.22 8.59
N GLU A 70 -1.91 0.34 7.26
CA GLU A 70 -2.98 -0.17 6.40
C GLU A 70 -3.04 -1.70 6.44
N THR A 71 -1.90 -2.39 6.58
CA THR A 71 -1.89 -3.85 6.75
C THR A 71 -2.49 -4.27 8.10
N ALA A 72 -2.21 -3.54 9.18
CA ALA A 72 -2.83 -3.77 10.48
C ALA A 72 -4.37 -3.62 10.41
N LYS A 73 -4.85 -2.53 9.78
CA LYS A 73 -6.29 -2.32 9.54
C LYS A 73 -6.91 -3.43 8.69
N ALA A 74 -6.22 -3.88 7.65
CA ALA A 74 -6.68 -4.97 6.78
C ALA A 74 -6.86 -6.29 7.55
N ASN A 75 -6.05 -6.50 8.60
CA ASN A 75 -6.15 -7.63 9.52
C ASN A 75 -7.04 -7.35 10.74
N LYS A 76 -7.79 -6.25 10.74
CA LYS A 76 -8.74 -5.83 11.80
C LYS A 76 -8.07 -5.53 13.15
N LEU A 77 -6.79 -5.22 13.15
CA LEU A 77 -6.07 -4.77 14.34
C LEU A 77 -6.21 -3.26 14.53
N GLU A 78 -6.18 -2.82 15.78
CA GLU A 78 -6.04 -1.40 16.11
C GLU A 78 -4.59 -0.97 15.79
N PRO A 79 -4.38 0.01 14.89
CA PRO A 79 -3.04 0.32 14.39
C PRO A 79 -2.05 0.77 15.45
N ALA A 80 -2.47 1.56 16.45
CA ALA A 80 -1.56 2.04 17.48
C ALA A 80 -1.07 0.89 18.37
N ALA A 81 -1.97 -0.01 18.77
CA ALA A 81 -1.67 -1.21 19.53
C ALA A 81 -0.75 -2.15 18.76
N TYR A 82 -0.98 -2.35 17.46
CA TYR A 82 -0.10 -3.16 16.62
C TYR A 82 1.31 -2.56 16.51
N ILE A 83 1.43 -1.26 16.25
CA ILE A 83 2.74 -0.59 16.18
C ILE A 83 3.46 -0.64 17.53
N GLN A 84 2.74 -0.45 18.64
CA GLN A 84 3.30 -0.62 19.97
C GLN A 84 3.81 -2.05 20.19
N HIS A 85 3.01 -3.05 19.83
CA HIS A 85 3.38 -4.46 19.93
C HIS A 85 4.69 -4.76 19.20
N VAL A 86 4.83 -4.26 17.96
CA VAL A 86 6.04 -4.41 17.15
C VAL A 86 7.22 -3.70 17.81
N LEU A 87 7.07 -2.44 18.20
CA LEU A 87 8.17 -1.65 18.78
C LEU A 87 8.71 -2.22 20.10
N GLU A 88 7.85 -2.84 20.91
CA GLU A 88 8.24 -3.50 22.16
C GLU A 88 9.11 -4.76 21.93
N ARG A 89 8.90 -5.46 20.81
CA ARG A 89 9.46 -6.81 20.57
C ARG A 89 10.55 -6.82 19.51
N ILE A 90 10.60 -5.81 18.63
CA ILE A 90 11.54 -5.76 17.50
C ILE A 90 13.01 -5.79 17.93
N GLY A 91 13.34 -5.25 19.11
CA GLY A 91 14.70 -5.27 19.65
C GLY A 91 15.20 -6.67 20.03
N GLU A 92 14.28 -7.60 20.31
CA GLU A 92 14.58 -8.98 20.72
C GLU A 92 14.41 -9.99 19.55
N ALA A 93 13.95 -9.52 18.39
CA ALA A 93 13.72 -10.30 17.19
C ALA A 93 15.02 -10.52 16.40
N ASP A 94 15.82 -11.48 16.88
CA ASP A 94 17.10 -11.90 16.28
C ASP A 94 16.97 -12.96 15.16
N THR A 95 15.75 -13.49 14.96
CA THR A 95 15.46 -14.55 13.99
C THR A 95 14.28 -14.15 13.11
N VAL A 96 14.24 -14.70 11.89
CA VAL A 96 13.15 -14.46 10.94
C VAL A 96 11.82 -14.90 11.55
N ASP A 97 11.77 -16.05 12.21
CA ASP A 97 10.57 -16.58 12.85
C ASP A 97 9.99 -15.61 13.90
N LYS A 98 10.85 -14.94 14.69
CA LYS A 98 10.41 -13.91 15.65
C LYS A 98 9.86 -12.67 14.94
N ILE A 99 10.42 -12.29 13.80
CA ILE A 99 9.89 -11.19 12.97
C ILE A 99 8.54 -11.59 12.39
N GLU A 100 8.43 -12.80 11.86
CA GLU A 100 7.19 -13.31 11.29
C GLU A 100 6.08 -13.43 12.34
N ALA A 101 6.41 -13.82 13.56
CA ALA A 101 5.45 -13.85 14.68
C ALA A 101 4.82 -12.48 14.99
N MET A 102 5.50 -11.38 14.65
CA MET A 102 4.97 -10.02 14.83
C MET A 102 4.11 -9.53 13.64
N LEU A 103 3.95 -10.32 12.57
CA LEU A 103 3.16 -9.90 11.42
C LEU A 103 1.66 -9.80 11.77
N PRO A 104 0.90 -8.91 11.11
CA PRO A 104 -0.47 -8.58 11.52
C PRO A 104 -1.47 -9.74 11.54
N TRP A 105 -1.18 -10.85 10.87
CA TRP A 105 -2.02 -12.05 10.84
C TRP A 105 -1.63 -13.09 11.90
N ASN A 106 -0.55 -12.86 12.64
CA ASN A 106 -0.05 -13.71 13.72
C ASN A 106 -0.25 -13.07 15.11
N VAL A 107 -0.77 -11.85 15.16
CA VAL A 107 -1.03 -11.08 16.39
C VAL A 107 -2.55 -11.05 16.65
N ASP A 108 -2.94 -11.37 17.89
CA ASP A 108 -4.34 -11.34 18.37
C ASP A 108 -4.77 -9.96 18.89
#